data_AF-A0A1J5QPX4-F1
#
_entry.id   AF-A0A1J5QPX4-F1
#
_cell.length_a   1.000
_cell.length_b   1.000
_cell.length_c   1.000
_cell.angle_alpha   90.00
_cell.angle_beta   90.00
_cell.angle_gamma   90.00
#
_symmetry.space_group_name_H-M   'P 1'
#
loop_
_entity.id
_entity.type
_entity.pdbx_description
1 polymer ?
#
loop_
_entity_poly.entity_id
_entity_poly.type
_entity_poly.pdbx_seq_one_letter_code
_entity_poly.pdbx_strand_id
1 'polypeptide(L)'
;MFDILVYLFETYYQPGACPPPAVLARKLSAAGFEQEDISAALEWLSGLEHLAETDGCPAGPRSLRLYCATELAKLPVQCRGFLAFLENAGGIDAMLREMIIERAMVLPETMVSLDKLKIIVLMVMWRRHQEVDTLLLEELLSEEDDQPYVH
;
A
#
# COMPACT_ATOMS: atom_id res chain seq x y z
N MET A 1 -13.04 -3.90 0.55
CA MET A 1 -12.03 -3.40 -0.42
C MET A 1 -10.67 -4.08 -0.26
N PHE A 2 -10.06 -4.07 0.93
CA PHE A 2 -8.70 -4.59 1.12
C PHE A 2 -8.56 -6.08 0.77
N ASP A 3 -9.59 -6.88 1.01
CA ASP A 3 -9.61 -8.30 0.60
C ASP A 3 -9.47 -8.45 -0.93
N ILE A 4 -10.00 -7.50 -1.70
CA ILE A 4 -9.81 -7.46 -3.15
C ILE A 4 -8.35 -7.14 -3.48
N LEU A 5 -7.72 -6.20 -2.79
CA LEU A 5 -6.31 -5.87 -3.02
C LEU A 5 -5.39 -7.08 -2.74
N VAL A 6 -5.64 -7.81 -1.64
CA VAL A 6 -4.95 -9.07 -1.32
C VAL A 6 -5.20 -10.11 -2.42
N TYR A 7 -6.46 -10.33 -2.79
CA TYR A 7 -6.82 -11.26 -3.86
C TYR A 7 -6.14 -10.92 -5.20
N LEU A 8 -6.03 -9.63 -5.53
CA LEU A 8 -5.35 -9.19 -6.75
C LEU A 8 -3.86 -9.52 -6.72
N PHE A 9 -3.20 -9.28 -5.59
CA PHE A 9 -1.80 -9.62 -5.43
C PHE A 9 -1.58 -11.13 -5.59
N GLU A 10 -2.38 -11.95 -4.93
CA GLU A 10 -2.29 -13.41 -5.01
C GLU A 10 -2.59 -13.95 -6.42
N THR A 11 -3.60 -13.37 -7.09
CA THR A 11 -4.08 -13.85 -8.39
C THR A 11 -3.26 -13.32 -9.56
N TYR A 12 -2.72 -12.11 -9.46
CA TYR A 12 -2.08 -11.38 -10.55
C TYR A 12 -0.68 -10.85 -10.19
N TYR A 13 0.05 -11.56 -9.33
CA TYR A 13 1.41 -11.18 -8.91
C TYR A 13 2.34 -10.78 -10.07
N GLN A 14 2.21 -11.43 -11.23
CA GLN A 14 3.05 -11.15 -12.39
C GLN A 14 2.76 -9.78 -13.05
N PRO A 15 3.81 -9.01 -13.42
CA PRO A 15 3.70 -7.81 -14.23
C PRO A 15 2.84 -8.02 -15.49
N GLY A 16 1.82 -7.18 -15.68
CA GLY A 16 0.95 -7.24 -16.87
C GLY A 16 -0.13 -8.34 -16.86
N ALA A 17 -0.24 -9.14 -15.79
CA ALA A 17 -1.30 -10.14 -15.66
C ALA A 17 -2.66 -9.53 -15.28
N CYS A 18 -2.67 -8.32 -14.74
CA CYS A 18 -3.89 -7.64 -14.30
C CYS A 18 -4.76 -7.22 -15.51
N PRO A 19 -6.02 -7.70 -15.62
CA PRO A 19 -6.88 -7.36 -16.73
C PRO A 19 -7.41 -5.91 -16.64
N PRO A 20 -7.92 -5.34 -17.75
CA PRO A 20 -8.52 -4.00 -17.74
C PRO A 20 -9.68 -3.88 -16.72
N PRO A 21 -9.94 -2.69 -16.17
CA PRO A 21 -10.89 -2.49 -15.05
C PRO A 21 -12.28 -3.11 -15.29
N ALA A 22 -12.84 -3.00 -16.49
CA ALA A 22 -14.15 -3.55 -16.83
C ALA A 22 -14.18 -5.10 -16.78
N VAL A 23 -13.09 -5.75 -17.20
CA VAL A 23 -12.96 -7.21 -17.14
C VAL A 23 -12.68 -7.64 -15.71
N LEU A 24 -11.89 -6.85 -14.97
CA LEU A 24 -11.57 -7.13 -13.58
C LEU A 24 -12.81 -7.09 -12.69
N ALA A 25 -13.64 -6.05 -12.83
CA ALA A 25 -14.90 -5.92 -12.11
C ALA A 25 -15.76 -7.19 -12.25
N ARG A 26 -15.97 -7.67 -13.48
CA ARG A 26 -16.76 -8.89 -13.74
C ARG A 26 -16.14 -10.13 -13.10
N LYS A 27 -14.81 -10.26 -13.11
CA LYS A 27 -14.12 -11.38 -12.45
C LYS A 27 -14.28 -11.33 -10.94
N LEU A 28 -14.16 -10.14 -10.34
CA LEU A 28 -14.34 -9.97 -8.89
C LEU A 28 -15.79 -10.26 -8.48
N SER A 29 -16.78 -9.81 -9.25
CA SER A 29 -18.19 -10.17 -9.00
C SER A 29 -18.41 -11.69 -9.12
N ALA A 30 -17.78 -12.35 -10.10
CA ALA A 30 -17.85 -13.81 -10.24
C ALA A 30 -17.13 -14.57 -9.12
N ALA A 31 -16.12 -13.94 -8.49
CA ALA A 31 -15.44 -14.46 -7.30
C ALA A 31 -16.25 -14.23 -6.01
N GLY A 32 -17.36 -13.49 -6.07
CA GLY A 32 -18.25 -13.25 -4.93
C GLY A 32 -17.97 -11.98 -4.13
N PHE A 33 -17.17 -11.05 -4.65
CA PHE A 33 -16.94 -9.77 -3.99
C PHE A 33 -18.15 -8.82 -4.15
N GLU A 34 -18.40 -8.05 -3.10
CA GLU A 34 -19.49 -7.06 -3.06
C GLU A 34 -19.24 -5.90 -4.04
N GLN A 35 -20.30 -5.38 -4.65
CA GLN A 35 -20.18 -4.37 -5.69
C GLN A 35 -19.60 -3.04 -5.18
N GLU A 36 -19.92 -2.67 -3.93
CA GLU A 36 -19.37 -1.48 -3.27
C GLU A 36 -17.85 -1.60 -3.09
N ASP A 37 -17.40 -2.76 -2.62
CA ASP A 37 -15.98 -3.06 -2.42
C ASP A 37 -15.20 -3.12 -3.73
N ILE A 38 -15.80 -3.70 -4.78
CA ILE A 38 -15.22 -3.71 -6.13
C ILE A 38 -15.03 -2.28 -6.61
N SER A 39 -16.05 -1.44 -6.45
CA SER A 39 -16.02 -0.05 -6.93
C SER A 39 -14.95 0.75 -6.18
N ALA A 40 -14.89 0.62 -4.85
CA ALA A 40 -13.87 1.26 -4.02
C ALA A 40 -12.44 0.80 -4.39
N ALA A 41 -12.24 -0.51 -4.59
CA ALA A 41 -10.94 -1.05 -4.99
C ALA A 41 -10.48 -0.52 -6.36
N LEU A 42 -11.38 -0.50 -7.34
CA LEU A 42 -11.08 0.00 -8.69
C LEU A 42 -10.77 1.50 -8.69
N GLU A 43 -11.51 2.30 -7.92
CA GLU A 43 -11.23 3.73 -7.75
C GLU A 43 -9.85 3.94 -7.09
N TRP A 44 -9.57 3.20 -6.02
CA TRP A 44 -8.29 3.25 -5.33
C TRP A 44 -7.11 2.88 -6.26
N LEU A 45 -7.26 1.83 -7.07
CA LEU A 45 -6.28 1.39 -8.06
C LEU A 45 -6.07 2.41 -9.18
N SER A 46 -7.14 3.04 -9.65
CA SER A 46 -7.05 4.10 -10.67
C SER A 46 -6.25 5.29 -10.16
N GLY A 47 -6.45 5.68 -8.90
CA GLY A 47 -5.63 6.70 -8.27
C GLY A 47 -4.15 6.28 -8.26
N LEU A 48 -3.86 5.03 -7.89
CA LEU A 48 -2.49 4.50 -7.83
C LEU A 48 -1.80 4.50 -9.20
N GLU A 49 -2.53 4.13 -10.25
CA GLU A 49 -2.06 4.22 -11.64
C GLU A 49 -1.65 5.65 -12.00
N HIS A 50 -2.46 6.65 -11.65
CA HIS A 50 -2.13 8.05 -11.91
C HIS A 50 -0.86 8.54 -11.18
N LEU A 51 -0.65 8.09 -9.93
CA LEU A 51 0.60 8.42 -9.23
C LEU A 51 1.81 7.75 -9.86
N ALA A 52 1.67 6.52 -10.35
CA ALA A 52 2.79 5.77 -10.92
C ALA A 52 3.30 6.40 -12.23
N GLU A 53 2.46 7.18 -12.92
CA GLU A 53 2.78 7.98 -14.11
C GLU A 53 3.41 9.34 -13.78
N THR A 54 3.28 9.79 -12.53
CA THR A 54 3.81 11.09 -12.11
C THR A 54 5.22 10.91 -11.56
N ASP A 55 6.21 11.47 -12.25
CA ASP A 55 7.58 11.53 -11.71
C ASP A 55 7.63 12.49 -10.52
N GLY A 56 7.91 11.95 -9.34
CA GLY A 56 8.11 12.72 -8.11
C GLY A 56 9.44 13.50 -8.14
N CYS A 57 9.53 14.53 -7.30
CA CYS A 57 10.81 15.20 -7.07
C CYS A 57 11.62 14.38 -6.03
N PRO A 58 12.79 13.84 -6.38
CA PRO A 58 13.55 13.01 -5.47
C PRO A 58 14.03 13.83 -4.27
N ALA A 59 13.71 13.35 -3.06
CA ALA A 59 14.28 13.91 -1.85
C ALA A 59 15.78 13.57 -1.80
N GLY A 60 16.63 14.55 -1.43
CA GLY A 60 18.06 14.29 -1.25
C GLY A 60 18.30 13.26 -0.13
N PRO A 61 19.42 12.52 -0.15
CA PRO A 61 19.69 11.39 0.76
C PRO A 61 19.81 11.76 2.25
N ARG A 62 19.80 13.05 2.58
CA ARG A 62 19.82 13.57 3.98
C ARG A 62 18.54 14.33 4.34
N SER A 63 17.52 14.24 3.50
CA SER A 63 16.24 14.91 3.75
C SER A 63 15.50 14.17 4.86
N LEU A 64 14.86 14.92 5.74
CA LEU A 64 13.97 14.38 6.76
C LEU A 64 12.52 14.58 6.31
N ARG A 65 11.73 13.51 6.32
CA ARG A 65 10.28 13.63 6.13
C ARG A 65 9.62 14.09 7.43
N LEU A 66 8.89 15.20 7.36
CA LEU A 66 8.04 15.69 8.44
C LEU A 66 6.58 15.40 8.12
N TYR A 67 5.86 14.77 9.04
CA TYR A 67 4.44 14.46 8.88
C TYR A 67 3.58 15.66 9.30
N CYS A 68 2.61 16.05 8.48
CA CYS A 68 1.67 17.11 8.84
C CYS A 68 0.58 16.59 9.80
N ALA A 69 -0.23 17.49 10.38
CA ALA A 69 -1.21 17.12 11.39
C ALA A 69 -2.26 16.10 10.88
N THR A 70 -2.67 16.21 9.62
CA THR A 70 -3.62 15.26 9.01
C THR A 70 -2.99 13.90 8.79
N GLU A 71 -1.73 13.84 8.35
CA GLU A 71 -0.98 12.59 8.24
C GLU A 71 -0.77 11.94 9.60
N LEU A 72 -0.43 12.70 10.64
CA LEU A 72 -0.27 12.18 12.00
C LEU A 72 -1.57 11.59 12.56
N ALA A 73 -2.71 12.19 12.24
CA ALA A 73 -4.02 11.67 12.63
C ALA A 73 -4.38 10.38 11.87
N LYS A 74 -4.04 10.33 10.57
CA LYS A 74 -4.34 9.20 9.69
C LYS A 74 -3.42 8.00 9.88
N LEU A 75 -2.13 8.26 10.14
CA LEU A 75 -1.04 7.30 10.23
C LEU A 75 -0.48 7.27 11.67
N PRO A 76 -0.96 6.33 12.51
CA PRO A 76 -0.44 6.12 13.86
C PRO A 76 1.06 5.85 13.90
N VAL A 77 1.63 5.85 15.10
CA VAL A 77 3.07 5.66 15.30
C VAL A 77 3.58 4.36 14.67
N GLN A 78 2.85 3.24 14.81
CA GLN A 78 3.27 1.95 14.23
C GLN A 78 3.39 2.04 12.69
N CYS A 79 2.40 2.64 12.03
CA CYS A 79 2.40 2.86 10.58
C CYS A 79 3.63 3.65 10.12
N ARG A 80 3.93 4.77 10.79
CA ARG A 80 5.08 5.62 10.44
C ARG A 80 6.42 4.95 10.76
N GLY A 81 6.47 4.18 11.86
CA GLY A 81 7.62 3.36 12.22
C GLY A 81 7.92 2.29 11.17
N PHE A 82 6.89 1.62 10.67
CA PHE A 82 7.01 0.62 9.62
C PHE A 82 7.53 1.20 8.31
N LEU A 83 7.01 2.37 7.87
CA LEU A 83 7.54 3.06 6.69
C LEU A 83 9.02 3.46 6.86
N ALA A 84 9.38 3.98 8.03
CA ALA A 84 10.76 4.35 8.32
C ALA A 84 11.68 3.10 8.35
N PHE A 85 11.19 1.98 8.88
CA PHE A 85 11.90 0.71 8.86
C PHE A 85 12.17 0.25 7.42
N LEU A 86 11.14 0.21 6.57
CA LEU A 86 11.28 -0.20 5.16
C LEU A 86 12.25 0.71 4.39
N GLU A 87 12.18 2.03 4.60
CA GLU A 87 13.08 2.97 3.94
C GLU A 87 14.53 2.80 4.41
N ASN A 88 14.75 2.62 5.72
CA ASN A 88 16.09 2.39 6.28
C ASN A 88 16.69 1.04 5.84
N ALA A 89 15.85 0.02 5.65
CA ALA A 89 16.25 -1.26 5.10
C ALA A 89 16.51 -1.22 3.58
N GLY A 90 16.20 -0.10 2.92
CA GLY A 90 16.29 0.04 1.46
C GLY A 90 15.19 -0.69 0.69
N GLY A 91 14.14 -1.16 1.37
CA GLY A 91 13.00 -1.85 0.75
C GLY A 91 12.08 -0.91 -0.01
N ILE A 92 12.02 0.37 0.40
CA ILE A 92 11.35 1.45 -0.34
C ILE A 92 12.26 2.68 -0.40
N ASP A 93 12.08 3.53 -1.41
CA ASP A 93 12.71 4.84 -1.47
C ASP A 93 11.75 5.95 -1.03
N ALA A 94 12.25 7.19 -1.00
CA ALA A 94 11.44 8.35 -0.62
C ALA A 94 10.22 8.54 -1.53
N MET A 95 10.32 8.20 -2.82
CA MET A 95 9.23 8.35 -3.77
C MET A 95 8.11 7.34 -3.49
N LEU A 96 8.45 6.07 -3.28
CA LEU A 96 7.51 5.04 -2.88
C LEU A 96 6.85 5.37 -1.54
N ARG A 97 7.61 5.87 -0.57
CA ARG A 97 7.05 6.33 0.72
C ARG A 97 5.96 7.38 0.50
N GLU A 98 6.17 8.37 -0.35
CA GLU A 98 5.14 9.38 -0.65
C GLU A 98 3.93 8.76 -1.35
N MET A 99 4.10 7.84 -2.30
CA MET A 99 2.98 7.14 -2.95
C MET A 99 2.15 6.33 -1.95
N ILE A 100 2.81 5.66 -0.99
CA ILE A 100 2.15 4.89 0.07
C ILE A 100 1.34 5.82 0.97
N ILE A 101 1.93 6.94 1.41
CA ILE A 101 1.25 7.93 2.25
C ILE A 101 0.04 8.51 1.51
N GLU A 102 0.22 8.96 0.28
CA GLU A 102 -0.84 9.51 -0.56
C GLU A 102 -2.00 8.51 -0.73
N ARG A 103 -1.71 7.21 -0.88
CA ARG A 103 -2.74 6.16 -0.92
C ARG A 103 -3.40 5.84 0.40
N ALA A 104 -2.70 5.97 1.51
CA ALA A 104 -3.30 5.87 2.84
C ALA A 104 -4.23 7.07 3.13
N MET A 105 -3.88 8.27 2.64
CA MET A 105 -4.63 9.50 2.92
C MET A 105 -6.02 9.53 2.25
N VAL A 106 -6.18 8.91 1.08
CA VAL A 106 -7.46 8.87 0.33
C VAL A 106 -8.47 7.86 0.88
N LEU A 107 -8.06 7.01 1.82
CA LEU A 107 -8.96 6.07 2.48
C LEU A 107 -10.07 6.81 3.25
N PRO A 108 -11.30 6.29 3.37
CA PRO A 108 -12.36 6.97 4.12
C PRO A 108 -12.17 6.88 5.65
N GLU A 109 -11.42 5.92 6.16
CA GLU A 109 -11.23 5.71 7.59
C GLU A 109 -10.49 6.87 8.25
N THR A 110 -10.81 7.20 9.51
CA THR A 110 -10.11 8.26 10.25
C THR A 110 -8.65 7.92 10.53
N MET A 111 -8.35 6.64 10.71
CA MET A 111 -7.02 6.10 10.97
C MET A 111 -6.81 4.80 10.19
N VAL A 112 -5.58 4.57 9.75
CA VAL A 112 -5.16 3.36 9.03
C VAL A 112 -4.48 2.42 10.01
N SER A 113 -4.90 1.15 10.04
CA SER A 113 -4.21 0.11 10.81
C SER A 113 -2.92 -0.32 10.11
N LEU A 114 -2.00 -0.92 10.87
CA LEU A 114 -0.74 -1.41 10.30
C LEU A 114 -0.98 -2.45 9.20
N ASP A 115 -1.91 -3.39 9.38
CA ASP A 115 -2.23 -4.41 8.37
C ASP A 115 -2.70 -3.79 7.05
N LYS A 116 -3.58 -2.79 7.14
CA LYS A 116 -4.05 -2.05 5.96
C LYS A 116 -2.90 -1.32 5.28
N LEU A 117 -1.99 -0.73 6.06
CA LEU A 117 -0.79 -0.09 5.50
C LEU A 117 0.12 -1.11 4.80
N LYS A 118 0.36 -2.28 5.39
CA LYS A 118 1.15 -3.36 4.77
C LYS A 118 0.57 -3.77 3.41
N ILE A 119 -0.75 -3.88 3.30
CA ILE A 119 -1.42 -4.12 2.01
C ILE A 119 -1.20 -2.96 1.04
N ILE A 120 -1.30 -1.70 1.47
CA ILE A 120 -1.00 -0.54 0.61
C ILE A 120 0.44 -0.59 0.11
N VAL A 121 1.41 -0.83 0.99
CA VAL A 121 2.83 -0.97 0.62
C VAL A 121 3.00 -2.02 -0.46
N LEU A 122 2.42 -3.21 -0.24
CA LEU A 122 2.48 -4.32 -1.19
C LEU A 122 1.94 -3.93 -2.58
N MET A 123 0.78 -3.26 -2.60
CA MET A 123 0.15 -2.82 -3.85
C MET A 123 0.95 -1.73 -4.57
N VAL A 124 1.57 -0.80 -3.85
CA VAL A 124 2.44 0.24 -4.45
C VAL A 124 3.69 -0.40 -5.05
N MET A 125 4.35 -1.31 -4.32
CA MET A 125 5.54 -2.02 -4.80
C MET A 125 5.21 -2.88 -6.04
N TRP A 126 4.10 -3.62 -5.99
CA TRP A 126 3.61 -4.41 -7.11
C TRP A 126 3.37 -3.55 -8.35
N ARG A 127 2.74 -2.38 -8.19
CA ARG A 127 2.45 -1.47 -9.31
C ARG A 127 3.70 -0.87 -9.94
N ARG A 128 4.75 -0.61 -9.15
CA ARG A 128 6.02 -0.05 -9.63
C ARG A 128 6.98 -1.11 -10.18
N HIS A 129 6.56 -2.38 -10.24
CA HIS A 129 7.40 -3.52 -10.61
C HIS A 129 8.70 -3.60 -9.80
N GLN A 130 8.66 -3.13 -8.55
CA GLN A 130 9.79 -3.23 -7.66
C GLN A 130 9.91 -4.67 -7.18
N GLU A 131 11.12 -5.23 -7.22
CA GLU A 131 11.37 -6.56 -6.67
C GLU A 131 11.08 -6.54 -5.17
N VAL A 132 10.07 -7.29 -4.76
CA VAL A 132 9.83 -7.59 -3.35
C VAL A 132 10.68 -8.82 -3.06
N ASP A 133 11.85 -8.60 -2.44
CA ASP A 133 12.66 -9.73 -1.96
C ASP A 133 11.83 -10.54 -0.95
N THR A 134 12.05 -11.85 -0.93
CA THR A 134 11.48 -12.79 0.04
C THR A 134 11.50 -12.29 1.48
N LEU A 135 12.58 -11.65 1.94
CA LEU A 135 12.67 -11.14 3.32
C LEU A 135 11.73 -9.95 3.57
N LEU A 136 11.61 -9.05 2.59
CA LEU A 136 10.68 -7.93 2.68
C LEU A 136 9.24 -8.41 2.59
N LEU A 137 8.99 -9.43 1.77
CA LEU A 137 7.67 -10.06 1.67
C LEU A 137 7.28 -10.74 2.98
N GLU A 138 8.20 -11.48 3.61
CA GLU A 138 7.97 -12.08 4.94
C GLU A 138 7.62 -11.03 5.98
N GLU A 139 8.29 -9.87 5.99
CA GLU A 139 7.98 -8.77 6.91
C GLU A 139 6.65 -8.07 6.59
N LEU A 140 6.27 -7.99 5.31
CA LEU A 140 4.97 -7.46 4.90
C LEU A 140 3.82 -8.41 5.22
N LEU A 141 4.10 -9.71 5.27
CA LEU A 141 3.12 -10.75 5.60
C LEU A 141 3.18 -11.19 7.06
N SER A 142 4.18 -10.72 7.82
CA SER A 142 4.30 -11.01 9.25
C SER A 142 3.09 -10.44 9.98
N GLU A 143 2.39 -11.30 10.71
CA GLU A 143 1.49 -10.85 11.77
C GLU A 143 2.41 -10.41 12.90
N GLU A 144 2.57 -9.09 13.10
CA GLU A 144 3.15 -8.60 14.35
C GLU A 144 2.13 -8.95 15.43
N ASP A 145 2.35 -10.06 16.13
CA ASP A 145 1.72 -10.32 17.43
C ASP A 145 1.88 -9.03 18.24
N ASP A 146 0.76 -8.46 18.71
CA ASP A 146 0.71 -7.43 19.72
C ASP A 146 1.48 -7.94 20.95
N GLN A 147 2.81 -7.87 20.95
CA GLN A 147 3.58 -8.06 22.15
C GLN A 147 3.35 -6.79 22.97
N PRO A 148 2.62 -6.88 24.11
CA PRO A 148 2.49 -5.73 24.97
C PRO A 148 3.91 -5.38 25.42
N TYR A 149 4.35 -4.18 25.09
CA TYR A 149 5.58 -3.62 25.64
C TYR A 149 5.49 -3.71 27.16
N VAL A 150 6.21 -4.68 27.75
CA VAL A 150 6.35 -4.77 29.20
C VAL A 150 7.33 -3.67 29.61
N HIS A 151 6.80 -2.66 30.27
CA HIS A 151 7.56 -1.59 30.92
C HIS A 151 8.43 -2.11 32.07
#